data_AF-A0A940QVV4-F1
#
_entry.id   AF-A0A940QVV4-F1
#
_cell.length_a   1.000
_cell.length_b   1.000
_cell.length_c   1.000
_cell.angle_alpha   90.00
_cell.angle_beta   90.00
_cell.angle_gamma   90.00
#
_symmetry.space_group_name_H-M   'P 1'
#
loop_
_entity.id
_entity.type
_entity.pdbx_description
1 polymer ?
#
loop_
_entity_poly.entity_id
_entity_poly.type
_entity_poly.pdbx_seq_one_letter_code
_entity_poly.pdbx_strand_id
1 'polypeptide(L)'
;MQDEGLDDGNRTNSNPSSRQKRDNMRKILILLMALLFLGCGSAAKEKDLEIDGKKLISRKPPFTLTFPTEFQLAHSSTVEYPNESSLTRSYFFIKEKEKQIEEMLIIQIADRTNPQAEAMTAPPLKPETTKRMYSDGKVKKGGLEVDYLIQLMAWNPAAPSLQPIVKKGIVIPPHWALQGQFLFLYQGEHAVFFRHSRDVNSFGMKISEKGDDWGNGVISGNEKKAYETFQNHFMQIIDSIQIKIQ
;
A
#
# COMPACT_ATOMS: atom_id res chain seq x y z
N MET A 1 3.95 -66.79 69.87
CA MET A 1 4.05 -65.90 68.70
C MET A 1 4.31 -64.51 69.24
N GLN A 2 5.59 -64.21 69.42
CA GLN A 2 6.15 -62.88 69.66
C GLN A 2 6.70 -62.44 68.30
N ASP A 3 6.44 -61.21 67.89
CA ASP A 3 7.09 -60.60 66.75
C ASP A 3 7.80 -59.33 67.25
N GLU A 4 9.12 -59.40 67.19
CA GLU A 4 10.09 -58.34 67.48
C GLU A 4 10.05 -57.35 66.30
N GLY A 5 10.02 -56.04 66.51
CA GLY A 5 11.23 -55.27 66.77
C GLY A 5 11.96 -54.94 65.47
N LEU A 6 11.97 -53.67 65.06
CA LEU A 6 13.20 -52.91 64.71
C LEU A 6 12.86 -51.51 64.18
N ASP A 7 13.28 -50.55 64.99
CA ASP A 7 13.57 -49.16 64.69
C ASP A 7 14.81 -49.10 63.79
N ASP A 8 14.79 -48.27 62.74
CA ASP A 8 16.02 -47.85 62.06
C ASP A 8 15.81 -46.47 61.42
N GLY A 9 16.22 -45.46 62.18
CA GLY A 9 16.37 -44.09 61.71
C GLY A 9 17.41 -43.99 60.61
N ASN A 10 16.97 -43.62 59.40
CA ASN A 10 17.89 -43.25 58.33
C ASN A 10 17.79 -41.74 58.04
N ARG A 11 18.61 -40.98 58.78
CA ARG A 11 18.90 -39.56 58.49
C ARG A 11 19.61 -39.48 57.15
N THR A 12 18.87 -39.08 56.11
CA THR A 12 19.48 -38.72 54.82
C THR A 12 20.28 -37.43 54.99
N ASN A 13 21.60 -37.60 55.04
CA ASN A 13 22.58 -36.53 55.06
C ASN A 13 22.60 -35.85 53.67
N SER A 14 21.59 -35.03 53.38
CA SER A 14 21.53 -34.28 52.12
C SER A 14 22.56 -33.15 52.18
N ASN A 15 23.70 -33.39 51.56
CA ASN A 15 24.83 -32.47 51.50
C ASN A 15 24.36 -31.12 50.90
N PRO A 16 24.34 -30.00 51.66
CA PRO A 16 23.70 -28.74 51.25
C PRO A 16 24.32 -28.14 49.97
N SER A 17 25.57 -28.49 49.69
CA SER A 17 26.30 -28.19 48.44
C SER A 17 25.59 -28.66 47.16
N SER A 18 24.89 -29.80 47.20
CA SER A 18 24.25 -30.41 46.02
C SER A 18 22.87 -29.83 45.68
N ARG A 19 22.16 -29.28 46.68
CA ARG A 19 20.88 -28.54 46.48
C ARG A 19 21.16 -27.14 45.97
N GLN A 20 22.12 -26.43 46.57
CA GLN A 20 22.51 -25.09 46.14
C GLN A 20 23.03 -25.06 44.70
N LYS A 21 23.82 -26.07 44.28
CA LYS A 21 24.24 -26.21 42.87
C LYS A 21 23.07 -26.43 41.91
N ARG A 22 22.06 -27.20 42.30
CA ARG A 22 20.85 -27.43 41.49
C ARG A 22 20.00 -26.18 41.34
N ASP A 23 19.83 -25.41 42.41
CA ASP A 23 19.07 -24.16 42.37
C ASP A 23 19.79 -23.09 41.55
N ASN A 24 21.12 -23.03 41.63
CA ASN A 24 21.93 -22.13 40.80
C ASN A 24 21.86 -22.54 39.31
N MET A 25 21.91 -23.84 39.00
CA MET A 25 21.81 -24.34 37.63
C MET A 25 20.42 -24.09 37.04
N ARG A 26 19.35 -24.23 37.83
CA ARG A 26 17.98 -23.88 37.43
C ARG A 26 17.83 -22.38 37.14
N LYS A 27 18.40 -21.53 37.99
CA LYS A 27 18.39 -20.07 37.78
C LYS A 27 19.14 -19.68 36.51
N ILE A 28 20.30 -20.29 36.26
CA ILE A 28 21.08 -20.08 35.02
C ILE A 28 20.29 -20.54 33.79
N LEU A 29 19.62 -21.70 33.87
CA LEU A 29 18.79 -22.22 32.77
C LEU A 29 17.60 -21.30 32.48
N ILE A 30 16.93 -20.79 33.53
CA ILE A 30 15.83 -19.83 33.39
C ILE A 30 16.33 -18.51 32.79
N LEU A 31 17.49 -18.02 33.22
CA LEU A 31 18.10 -16.79 32.69
C LEU A 31 18.49 -16.95 31.21
N LEU A 32 19.03 -18.11 30.84
CA LEU A 32 19.38 -18.44 29.45
C LEU A 32 18.14 -18.57 28.57
N MET A 33 17.07 -19.19 29.07
CA MET A 33 15.79 -19.23 28.35
C MET A 33 15.19 -17.83 28.21
N ALA A 34 15.22 -16.98 29.24
CA ALA A 34 14.75 -15.61 29.16
C ALA A 34 15.56 -14.77 28.15
N LEU A 35 16.88 -14.95 28.08
CA LEU A 35 17.72 -14.32 27.06
C LEU A 35 17.40 -14.81 25.65
N LEU A 36 17.11 -16.10 25.47
CA LEU A 36 16.68 -16.67 24.19
C LEU A 36 15.32 -16.10 23.74
N PHE A 37 14.39 -15.86 24.67
CA PHE A 37 13.11 -15.22 24.37
C PHE A 37 13.23 -13.71 24.08
N LEU A 38 14.20 -13.01 24.68
CA LEU A 38 14.50 -11.60 24.37
C LEU A 38 15.27 -11.43 23.04
N GLY A 39 16.02 -12.45 22.60
CA GLY A 39 16.76 -12.46 21.34
C GLY A 39 15.90 -12.71 20.10
N CYS A 40 14.67 -13.19 20.25
CA CYS A 40 13.68 -13.27 19.19
C CYS A 40 12.91 -11.96 19.04
N GLY A 41 13.63 -10.84 18.96
CA GLY A 41 13.08 -9.64 18.33
C GLY A 41 12.85 -10.00 16.87
N SER A 42 11.61 -10.29 16.50
CA SER A 42 11.21 -10.44 15.11
C SER A 42 11.69 -9.20 14.36
N ALA A 43 12.70 -9.36 13.51
CA ALA A 43 13.00 -8.38 12.48
C ALA A 43 11.75 -8.32 11.59
N ALA A 44 10.80 -7.46 11.97
CA ALA A 44 9.63 -7.21 11.16
C ALA A 44 10.14 -6.75 9.81
N LYS A 45 9.89 -7.55 8.78
CA LYS A 45 10.28 -7.23 7.42
C LYS A 45 9.67 -5.87 7.10
N GLU A 46 10.53 -4.87 6.92
CA GLU A 46 10.11 -3.51 6.62
C GLU A 46 9.23 -3.54 5.37
N LYS A 47 8.07 -2.89 5.42
CA LYS A 47 7.15 -2.89 4.29
C LYS A 47 7.78 -2.10 3.14
N ASP A 48 7.76 -2.67 1.94
CA ASP A 48 8.29 -2.00 0.75
C ASP A 48 7.53 -0.70 0.40
N LEU A 49 6.27 -0.61 0.83
CA LEU A 49 5.40 0.54 0.67
C LEU A 49 4.54 0.73 1.93
N GLU A 50 4.52 1.93 2.47
CA GLU A 50 3.74 2.30 3.65
C GLU A 50 3.09 3.68 3.49
N ILE A 51 1.96 3.89 4.17
CA ILE A 51 1.34 5.21 4.34
C ILE A 51 1.47 5.59 5.82
N ASP A 52 2.02 6.78 6.06
CA ASP A 52 2.10 7.44 7.35
C ASP A 52 1.36 8.78 7.26
N GLY A 53 0.13 8.81 7.80
CA GLY A 53 -0.81 9.91 7.62
C GLY A 53 -1.07 10.20 6.12
N LYS A 54 -0.62 11.37 5.66
CA LYS A 54 -0.75 11.80 4.26
C LYS A 54 0.44 11.41 3.38
N LYS A 55 1.47 10.80 3.95
CA LYS A 55 2.72 10.52 3.24
C LYS A 55 2.79 9.06 2.85
N LEU A 56 3.00 8.80 1.57
CA LEU A 56 3.35 7.48 1.08
C LEU A 56 4.87 7.38 0.97
N ILE A 57 5.41 6.30 1.50
CA ILE A 57 6.84 6.02 1.54
C ILE A 57 7.06 4.68 0.86
N SER A 58 7.76 4.71 -0.26
CA SER A 58 8.24 3.53 -0.96
C SER A 58 9.73 3.37 -0.70
N ARG A 59 10.15 2.17 -0.33
CA ARG A 59 11.56 1.79 -0.16
C ARG A 59 12.12 1.16 -1.42
N LYS A 60 11.25 0.53 -2.21
CA LYS A 60 11.61 -0.11 -3.47
C LYS A 60 10.53 0.16 -4.52
N PRO A 61 10.79 1.02 -5.53
CA PRO A 61 11.91 1.97 -5.61
C PRO A 61 11.82 3.05 -4.51
N PRO A 62 12.94 3.70 -4.15
CA PRO A 62 12.96 4.70 -3.08
C PRO A 62 12.33 6.04 -3.53
N PHE A 63 11.08 6.27 -3.13
CA PHE A 63 10.38 7.54 -3.34
C PHE A 63 9.41 7.84 -2.20
N THR A 64 9.09 9.11 -2.02
CA THR A 64 7.99 9.53 -1.16
C THR A 64 7.11 10.53 -1.87
N LEU A 65 5.82 10.55 -1.53
CA LEU A 65 4.88 11.55 -2.02
C LEU A 65 3.84 11.85 -0.95
N THR A 66 3.19 13.00 -1.07
CA THR A 66 2.21 13.50 -0.11
C THR A 66 0.86 13.64 -0.79
N PHE A 67 -0.17 13.13 -0.14
CA PHE A 67 -1.55 13.25 -0.57
C PHE A 67 -2.25 14.42 0.14
N PRO A 68 -3.27 15.03 -0.47
CA PRO A 68 -4.09 16.04 0.21
C PRO A 68 -4.96 15.42 1.32
N THR A 69 -5.26 14.13 1.21
CA THR A 69 -6.12 13.35 2.09
C THR A 69 -5.41 12.10 2.61
N GLU A 70 -5.91 11.56 3.72
CA GLU A 70 -5.40 10.32 4.30
C GLU A 70 -6.10 9.12 3.67
N PHE A 71 -5.33 8.05 3.47
CA PHE A 71 -5.81 6.81 2.88
C PHE A 71 -5.49 5.63 3.78
N GLN A 72 -6.36 4.63 3.75
CA GLN A 72 -6.14 3.33 4.38
C GLN A 72 -5.84 2.26 3.33
N LEU A 73 -4.91 1.35 3.62
CA LEU A 73 -4.64 0.19 2.77
C LEU A 73 -5.81 -0.80 2.85
N ALA A 74 -6.55 -0.95 1.76
CA ALA A 74 -7.66 -1.88 1.64
C ALA A 74 -7.21 -3.27 1.18
N HIS A 75 -6.25 -3.34 0.25
CA HIS A 75 -5.77 -4.62 -0.30
C HIS A 75 -4.37 -4.47 -0.91
N SER A 76 -3.63 -5.57 -0.96
CA SER A 76 -2.37 -5.65 -1.69
C SER A 76 -2.25 -7.02 -2.35
N SER A 77 -1.66 -7.07 -3.53
CA SER A 77 -1.38 -8.29 -4.27
C SER A 77 -0.02 -8.23 -4.96
N THR A 78 0.49 -9.40 -5.33
CA THR A 78 1.73 -9.53 -6.10
C THR A 78 1.52 -10.58 -7.17
N VAL A 79 1.93 -10.26 -8.40
CA VAL A 79 1.78 -11.14 -9.57
C VAL A 79 3.10 -11.14 -10.32
N GLU A 80 3.60 -12.33 -10.64
CA GLU A 80 4.76 -12.52 -11.51
C GLU A 80 4.34 -12.59 -12.98
N TYR A 81 5.13 -11.99 -13.84
CA TYR A 81 5.02 -12.05 -15.29
C TYR A 81 6.35 -12.57 -15.86
N PRO A 82 6.57 -13.91 -15.85
CA PRO A 82 7.85 -14.50 -16.25
C PRO A 82 8.26 -14.12 -17.69
N ASN A 83 7.29 -14.05 -18.60
CA ASN A 83 7.52 -13.69 -20.00
C ASN A 83 7.97 -12.23 -20.19
N GLU A 84 7.70 -11.37 -19.21
CA GLU A 84 8.09 -9.96 -19.21
C GLU A 84 9.32 -9.72 -18.31
N SER A 85 9.89 -10.77 -17.71
CA SER A 85 10.93 -10.66 -16.69
C SER A 85 10.59 -9.65 -15.60
N SER A 86 9.33 -9.67 -15.14
CA SER A 86 8.82 -8.69 -14.18
C SER A 86 7.95 -9.30 -13.07
N LEU A 87 7.88 -8.60 -11.94
CA LEU A 87 6.97 -8.87 -10.84
C LEU A 87 6.24 -7.57 -10.50
N THR A 88 4.91 -7.60 -10.47
CA THR A 88 4.10 -6.42 -10.16
C THR A 88 3.48 -6.52 -8.78
N ARG A 89 3.79 -5.56 -7.92
CA ARG A 89 3.14 -5.34 -6.62
C ARG A 89 2.04 -4.30 -6.81
N SER A 90 0.81 -4.65 -6.45
CA SER A 90 -0.34 -3.75 -6.50
C SER A 90 -0.83 -3.45 -5.10
N TYR A 91 -1.09 -2.17 -4.82
CA TYR A 91 -1.59 -1.68 -3.55
C TYR A 91 -2.85 -0.86 -3.80
N PHE A 92 -3.89 -1.17 -3.04
CA PHE A 92 -5.20 -0.54 -3.13
C PHE A 92 -5.47 0.20 -1.84
N PHE A 93 -5.56 1.51 -1.96
CA PHE A 93 -5.81 2.44 -0.89
C PHE A 93 -7.16 3.11 -1.11
N ILE A 94 -7.88 3.36 -0.03
CA ILE A 94 -9.20 3.99 -0.08
C ILE A 94 -9.32 5.06 1.00
N LYS A 95 -10.19 6.02 0.74
CA LYS A 95 -10.82 6.86 1.74
C LYS A 95 -12.32 6.62 1.62
N GLU A 96 -12.94 6.25 2.73
CA GLU A 96 -14.36 5.92 2.77
C GLU A 96 -15.12 6.81 3.74
N LYS A 97 -16.41 7.00 3.45
CA LYS A 97 -17.40 7.59 4.33
C LYS A 97 -18.62 6.69 4.33
N GLU A 98 -19.07 6.27 5.50
CA GLU A 98 -20.24 5.39 5.65
C GLU A 98 -20.15 4.11 4.79
N LYS A 99 -18.95 3.50 4.74
CA LYS A 99 -18.60 2.33 3.90
C LYS A 99 -18.66 2.56 2.39
N GLN A 100 -18.87 3.80 1.95
CA GLN A 100 -18.82 4.19 0.55
C GLN A 100 -17.47 4.83 0.23
N ILE A 101 -16.85 4.45 -0.89
CA ILE A 101 -15.60 5.06 -1.33
C ILE A 101 -15.84 6.52 -1.75
N GLU A 102 -15.09 7.44 -1.15
CA GLU A 102 -14.98 8.84 -1.61
C GLU A 102 -13.78 9.00 -2.56
N GLU A 103 -12.65 8.39 -2.19
CA GLU A 103 -11.41 8.40 -2.98
C GLU A 103 -10.76 7.02 -3.01
N MET A 104 -10.21 6.67 -4.16
CA MET A 104 -9.49 5.43 -4.40
C MET A 104 -8.12 5.75 -4.98
N LEU A 105 -7.12 5.02 -4.51
CA LEU A 105 -5.75 5.12 -4.99
C LEU A 105 -5.24 3.71 -5.26
N ILE A 106 -4.82 3.47 -6.49
CA ILE A 106 -4.16 2.24 -6.91
C ILE A 106 -2.72 2.59 -7.25
N ILE A 107 -1.79 1.84 -6.66
CA ILE A 107 -0.36 1.94 -6.93
C ILE A 107 0.11 0.59 -7.44
N GLN A 108 0.73 0.58 -8.60
CA GLN A 108 1.35 -0.61 -9.16
C GLN A 108 2.83 -0.33 -9.35
N ILE A 109 3.66 -1.21 -8.80
CA ILE A 109 5.11 -1.17 -8.96
C ILE A 109 5.50 -2.45 -9.66
N ALA A 110 5.91 -2.36 -10.91
CA ALA A 110 6.54 -3.45 -11.63
C ALA A 110 8.05 -3.39 -11.37
N ASP A 111 8.60 -4.49 -10.88
CA ASP A 111 10.02 -4.69 -10.61
C ASP A 111 10.61 -5.61 -11.67
N ARG A 112 11.76 -5.26 -12.24
CA ARG A 112 12.54 -6.16 -13.09
C ARG A 112 13.06 -7.34 -12.27
N THR A 113 12.83 -8.57 -12.74
CA THR A 113 13.24 -9.80 -12.04
C THR A 113 14.50 -10.43 -12.63
N ASN A 114 14.83 -10.13 -13.88
CA ASN A 114 16.05 -10.57 -14.55
C ASN A 114 16.99 -9.39 -14.83
N PRO A 115 18.14 -9.26 -14.13
CA PRO A 115 19.10 -8.19 -14.37
C PRO A 115 19.69 -8.16 -15.79
N GLN A 116 19.68 -9.30 -16.49
CA GLN A 116 20.17 -9.43 -17.87
C GLN A 116 19.11 -9.06 -18.92
N ALA A 117 17.85 -8.86 -18.52
CA ALA A 117 16.82 -8.37 -19.43
C ALA A 117 17.05 -6.89 -19.76
N GLU A 118 16.40 -6.39 -20.81
CA GLU A 118 16.43 -4.96 -21.13
C GLU A 118 15.86 -4.13 -19.98
N ALA A 119 16.20 -2.83 -19.97
CA ALA A 119 15.61 -1.89 -19.02
C ALA A 119 14.07 -1.88 -19.17
N MET A 120 13.36 -1.74 -18.06
CA MET A 120 11.91 -1.63 -18.10
C MET A 120 11.49 -0.45 -18.97
N THR A 121 10.56 -0.72 -19.88
CA THR A 121 9.85 0.30 -20.63
C THR A 121 8.40 0.30 -20.16
N ALA A 122 7.73 1.44 -20.31
CA ALA A 122 6.31 1.51 -20.04
C ALA A 122 5.62 2.18 -21.24
N PRO A 123 4.50 1.62 -21.72
CA PRO A 123 3.76 2.25 -22.79
C PRO A 123 3.20 3.60 -22.29
N PRO A 124 3.03 4.59 -23.19
CA PRO A 124 2.38 5.84 -22.84
C PRO A 124 1.01 5.59 -22.21
N LEU A 125 0.61 6.48 -21.28
CA LEU A 125 -0.74 6.48 -20.73
C LEU A 125 -1.75 6.67 -21.86
N LYS A 126 -2.61 5.66 -22.07
CA LYS A 126 -3.68 5.74 -23.07
C LYS A 126 -4.98 6.13 -22.37
N PRO A 127 -5.75 7.10 -22.91
CA PRO A 127 -7.14 7.24 -22.52
C PRO A 127 -7.88 5.96 -22.86
N GLU A 128 -8.84 5.55 -22.03
CA GLU A 128 -9.78 4.54 -22.51
C GLU A 128 -10.72 5.24 -23.49
N THR A 129 -10.95 4.62 -24.65
CA THR A 129 -11.68 5.21 -25.79
C THR A 129 -13.13 5.61 -25.46
N THR A 130 -13.69 5.10 -24.36
CA THR A 130 -15.02 5.42 -23.84
C THR A 130 -15.02 6.53 -22.78
N LYS A 131 -13.86 7.09 -22.44
CA LYS A 131 -13.68 8.10 -21.38
C LYS A 131 -13.44 9.49 -21.95
N ARG A 132 -13.85 10.51 -21.19
CA ARG A 132 -13.65 11.91 -21.56
C ARG A 132 -12.31 12.38 -21.00
N MET A 133 -11.32 12.58 -21.87
CA MET A 133 -10.01 13.10 -21.49
C MET A 133 -10.08 14.62 -21.30
N TYR A 134 -9.47 15.13 -20.24
CA TYR A 134 -9.41 16.56 -19.97
C TYR A 134 -8.00 17.14 -20.01
N SER A 135 -6.99 16.34 -19.65
CA SER A 135 -5.60 16.77 -19.69
C SER A 135 -4.69 15.55 -19.80
N ASP A 136 -3.62 15.69 -20.56
CA ASP A 136 -2.50 14.76 -20.59
C ASP A 136 -1.20 15.56 -20.81
N GLY A 137 -0.07 14.93 -20.50
CA GLY A 137 1.22 15.56 -20.71
C GLY A 137 2.36 14.87 -19.98
N LYS A 138 3.49 15.57 -19.97
CA LYS A 138 4.72 15.13 -19.30
C LYS A 138 5.22 16.23 -18.39
N VAL A 139 5.69 15.87 -17.19
CA VAL A 139 6.39 16.79 -16.29
C VAL A 139 7.71 16.19 -15.83
N LYS A 140 8.73 17.04 -15.61
CA LYS A 140 10.01 16.62 -15.04
C LYS A 140 10.04 16.88 -13.54
N LYS A 141 10.29 15.85 -12.73
CA LYS A 141 10.32 15.94 -11.25
C LYS A 141 11.41 15.07 -10.65
N GLY A 142 12.31 15.67 -9.87
CA GLY A 142 13.36 14.93 -9.15
C GLY A 142 14.24 14.06 -10.05
N GLY A 143 14.50 14.50 -11.29
CA GLY A 143 15.24 13.72 -12.30
C GLY A 143 14.41 12.70 -13.09
N LEU A 144 13.12 12.55 -12.78
CA LEU A 144 12.19 11.69 -13.50
C LEU A 144 11.41 12.46 -14.55
N GLU A 145 11.09 11.76 -15.65
CA GLU A 145 10.00 12.13 -16.53
C GLU A 145 8.74 11.40 -16.07
N VAL A 146 7.68 12.16 -15.78
CA VAL A 146 6.40 11.66 -15.30
C VAL A 146 5.36 11.93 -16.37
N ASP A 147 4.84 10.87 -16.98
CA ASP A 147 3.69 10.94 -17.86
C ASP A 147 2.44 11.02 -17.01
N TYR A 148 1.48 11.89 -17.36
CA TYR A 148 0.21 11.99 -16.64
C TYR A 148 -1.00 12.17 -17.56
N LEU A 149 -2.17 11.80 -17.04
CA LEU A 149 -3.46 11.95 -17.70
C LEU A 149 -4.58 12.13 -16.67
N ILE A 150 -5.52 13.05 -16.94
CA ILE A 150 -6.76 13.27 -16.20
C ILE A 150 -7.94 13.01 -17.12
N GLN A 151 -8.89 12.20 -16.66
CA GLN A 151 -10.09 11.83 -17.39
C GLN A 151 -11.30 11.72 -16.46
N LEU A 152 -12.49 11.81 -17.03
CA LEU A 152 -13.74 11.39 -16.39
C LEU A 152 -14.05 9.94 -16.74
N MET A 153 -14.49 9.16 -15.76
CA MET A 153 -14.96 7.79 -15.98
C MET A 153 -16.06 7.36 -15.03
N ALA A 154 -16.93 6.46 -15.47
CA ALA A 154 -17.80 5.72 -14.57
C ALA A 154 -16.98 4.68 -13.81
N TRP A 155 -17.22 4.54 -12.50
CA TRP A 155 -16.67 3.42 -11.75
C TRP A 155 -17.23 2.09 -12.28
N ASN A 156 -16.38 1.05 -12.28
CA ASN A 156 -16.77 -0.31 -12.64
C ASN A 156 -16.59 -1.24 -11.43
N PRO A 157 -17.56 -1.31 -10.51
CA PRO A 157 -17.49 -2.16 -9.33
C PRO A 157 -17.31 -3.65 -9.66
N ALA A 158 -17.67 -4.09 -10.88
CA ALA A 158 -17.52 -5.46 -11.33
C ALA A 158 -16.08 -5.81 -11.77
N ALA A 159 -15.16 -4.84 -11.83
CA ALA A 159 -13.78 -5.11 -12.20
C ALA A 159 -13.14 -6.15 -11.24
N PRO A 160 -12.45 -7.19 -11.76
CA PRO A 160 -11.83 -8.22 -10.93
C PRO A 160 -10.88 -7.65 -9.87
N SER A 161 -10.14 -6.60 -10.20
CA SER A 161 -9.20 -5.91 -9.30
C SER A 161 -9.88 -5.24 -8.11
N LEU A 162 -11.17 -4.94 -8.19
CA LEU A 162 -11.94 -4.28 -7.13
C LEU A 162 -12.73 -5.26 -6.26
N GLN A 163 -12.86 -6.52 -6.69
CA GLN A 163 -13.57 -7.55 -5.94
C GLN A 163 -13.06 -7.77 -4.51
N PRO A 164 -11.74 -7.70 -4.21
CA PRO A 164 -11.27 -7.80 -2.83
C PRO A 164 -11.85 -6.72 -1.90
N ILE A 165 -12.13 -5.52 -2.41
CA ILE A 165 -12.71 -4.40 -1.65
C ILE A 165 -14.22 -4.58 -1.51
N VAL A 166 -14.91 -4.91 -2.60
CA VAL A 166 -16.35 -5.19 -2.61
C VAL A 166 -16.70 -6.33 -1.64
N LYS A 167 -15.89 -7.40 -1.61
CA LYS A 167 -16.06 -8.53 -0.69
C LYS A 167 -15.89 -8.16 0.79
N LYS A 168 -15.24 -7.03 1.10
CA LYS A 168 -15.15 -6.48 2.46
C LYS A 168 -16.37 -5.65 2.85
N GLY A 169 -17.38 -5.55 1.99
CA GLY A 169 -18.60 -4.77 2.22
C GLY A 169 -18.42 -3.27 1.99
N ILE A 170 -17.35 -2.87 1.30
CA ILE A 170 -17.11 -1.48 0.92
C ILE A 170 -17.80 -1.24 -0.42
N VAL A 171 -18.66 -0.22 -0.44
CA VAL A 171 -19.47 0.17 -1.60
C VAL A 171 -18.63 1.04 -2.52
N ILE A 172 -18.59 0.65 -3.79
CA ILE A 172 -18.04 1.47 -4.88
C ILE A 172 -19.23 2.11 -5.58
N PRO A 173 -19.42 3.43 -5.46
CA PRO A 173 -20.48 4.16 -6.13
C PRO A 173 -20.61 3.83 -7.62
N PRO A 174 -21.84 3.75 -8.14
CA PRO A 174 -22.07 3.52 -9.56
C PRO A 174 -21.97 4.82 -10.40
N HIS A 175 -21.49 5.92 -9.82
CA HIS A 175 -21.44 7.23 -10.44
C HIS A 175 -20.13 7.49 -11.19
N TRP A 176 -20.03 8.66 -11.81
CA TRP A 176 -18.79 9.14 -12.40
C TRP A 176 -17.75 9.48 -11.32
N ALA A 177 -16.49 9.42 -11.72
CA ALA A 177 -15.34 9.83 -10.95
C ALA A 177 -14.37 10.59 -11.85
N LEU A 178 -13.71 11.58 -11.25
CA LEU A 178 -12.51 12.17 -11.85
C LEU A 178 -11.33 11.24 -11.52
N GLN A 179 -10.61 10.83 -12.55
CA GLN A 179 -9.45 9.96 -12.43
C GLN A 179 -8.21 10.63 -13.00
N GLY A 180 -7.18 10.73 -12.17
CA GLY A 180 -5.82 11.08 -12.55
C GLY A 180 -4.96 9.82 -12.59
N GLN A 181 -4.09 9.73 -13.58
CA GLN A 181 -3.09 8.68 -13.73
C GLN A 181 -1.73 9.32 -13.95
N PHE A 182 -0.70 8.77 -13.32
CA PHE A 182 0.66 9.13 -13.68
C PHE A 182 1.59 7.92 -13.61
N LEU A 183 2.66 7.97 -14.40
CA LEU A 183 3.58 6.88 -14.63
C LEU A 183 4.99 7.43 -14.71
N PHE A 184 5.93 6.77 -14.07
CA PHE A 184 7.36 7.05 -14.24
C PHE A 184 8.20 5.78 -14.14
N LEU A 185 9.37 5.81 -14.78
CA LEU A 185 10.38 4.77 -14.71
C LEU A 185 11.47 5.17 -13.73
N TYR A 186 11.87 4.27 -12.83
CA TYR A 186 12.97 4.50 -11.90
C TYR A 186 14.17 3.65 -12.28
N GLN A 187 15.24 4.32 -12.74
CA GLN A 187 16.54 3.73 -13.08
C GLN A 187 16.48 2.54 -14.07
N GLY A 188 15.40 2.41 -14.85
CA GLY A 188 15.19 1.26 -15.74
C GLY A 188 14.89 -0.07 -15.01
N GLU A 189 14.82 -0.07 -13.68
CA GLU A 189 14.56 -1.26 -12.85
C GLU A 189 13.11 -1.37 -12.42
N HIS A 190 12.40 -0.23 -12.35
CA HIS A 190 11.03 -0.20 -11.89
C HIS A 190 10.16 0.68 -12.78
N ALA A 191 8.93 0.23 -13.02
CA ALA A 191 7.85 1.06 -13.53
C ALA A 191 6.83 1.30 -12.41
N VAL A 192 6.56 2.57 -12.12
CA VAL A 192 5.63 2.97 -11.06
C VAL A 192 4.42 3.65 -11.68
N PHE A 193 3.26 3.03 -11.50
CA PHE A 193 1.99 3.50 -12.02
C PHE A 193 1.04 3.87 -10.87
N PHE A 194 0.45 5.06 -10.99
CA PHE A 194 -0.52 5.61 -10.06
C PHE A 194 -1.85 5.82 -10.76
N ARG A 195 -2.93 5.52 -10.04
CA ARG A 195 -4.29 5.87 -10.41
C ARG A 195 -5.02 6.39 -9.19
N HIS A 196 -5.37 7.67 -9.20
CA HIS A 196 -6.15 8.33 -8.17
C HIS A 196 -7.53 8.67 -8.74
N SER A 197 -8.58 8.21 -8.08
CA SER A 197 -9.96 8.42 -8.48
C SER A 197 -10.74 9.04 -7.33
N ARG A 198 -11.55 10.06 -7.61
CA ARG A 198 -12.43 10.69 -6.63
C ARG A 198 -13.86 10.69 -7.15
N ASP A 199 -14.79 10.22 -6.31
CA ASP A 199 -16.22 10.30 -6.58
C ASP A 199 -16.60 11.76 -6.81
N VAL A 200 -17.35 12.03 -7.87
CA VAL A 200 -17.86 13.37 -8.16
C VAL A 200 -18.67 13.87 -6.94
N ASN A 201 -19.46 13.04 -6.27
CA ASN A 201 -20.26 13.49 -5.13
C ASN A 201 -19.43 13.89 -3.90
N SER A 202 -18.15 13.53 -3.86
CA SER A 202 -17.24 13.88 -2.76
C SER A 202 -16.67 15.30 -2.84
N PHE A 203 -17.03 16.08 -3.86
CA PHE A 203 -16.62 17.50 -3.95
C PHE A 203 -17.53 18.46 -3.16
N GLY A 204 -18.64 17.98 -2.57
CA GLY A 204 -19.55 18.81 -1.78
C GLY A 204 -20.35 19.82 -2.61
N MET A 205 -20.41 19.61 -3.93
CA MET A 205 -21.16 20.43 -4.87
C MET A 205 -22.20 19.57 -5.57
N LYS A 206 -23.35 20.16 -5.92
CA LYS A 206 -24.35 19.49 -6.75
C LYS A 206 -23.84 19.44 -8.20
N ILE A 207 -23.63 18.25 -8.73
CA ILE A 207 -23.07 17.99 -10.05
C ILE A 207 -23.76 16.78 -10.69
N SER A 208 -23.65 16.65 -12.01
CA SER A 208 -24.25 15.54 -12.74
C SER A 208 -23.60 14.19 -12.42
N GLU A 209 -24.33 13.34 -11.71
CA GLU A 209 -23.97 11.94 -11.45
C GLU A 209 -24.09 11.04 -12.69
N LYS A 210 -24.75 11.52 -13.75
CA LYS A 210 -24.98 10.77 -15.00
C LYS A 210 -24.01 11.12 -16.10
N GLY A 211 -23.20 12.19 -15.93
CA GLY A 211 -22.19 12.57 -16.91
C GLY A 211 -22.69 13.57 -17.96
N ASP A 212 -23.95 13.99 -17.88
CA ASP A 212 -24.59 14.82 -18.91
C ASP A 212 -23.94 16.20 -19.01
N ASP A 213 -23.63 16.82 -17.86
CA ASP A 213 -23.05 18.17 -17.77
C ASP A 213 -21.52 18.20 -17.92
N TRP A 214 -20.90 17.03 -18.14
CA TRP A 214 -19.45 16.87 -18.24
C TRP A 214 -18.92 16.95 -19.69
N GLY A 215 -19.50 17.81 -20.53
CA GLY A 215 -19.28 17.82 -21.99
C GLY A 215 -17.82 17.93 -22.44
N ASN A 216 -17.52 17.44 -23.65
CA ASN A 216 -16.20 17.62 -24.28
C ASN A 216 -16.00 19.09 -24.66
N GLY A 217 -15.05 19.76 -24.02
CA GLY A 217 -14.57 21.11 -24.41
C GLY A 217 -15.13 22.29 -23.62
N VAL A 218 -16.32 22.18 -23.00
CA VAL A 218 -16.87 23.25 -22.16
C VAL A 218 -17.58 22.67 -20.93
N ILE A 219 -16.81 22.12 -20.00
CA ILE A 219 -17.30 21.97 -18.62
C ILE A 219 -17.47 23.37 -18.02
N SER A 220 -18.59 23.60 -17.33
CA SER A 220 -18.90 24.89 -16.71
C SER A 220 -19.46 24.67 -15.30
N GLY A 221 -19.79 25.77 -14.60
CA GLY A 221 -20.47 25.67 -13.30
C GLY A 221 -19.69 24.84 -12.25
N ASN A 222 -20.39 23.89 -11.63
CA ASN A 222 -19.84 23.09 -10.53
C ASN A 222 -18.94 21.97 -11.05
N GLU A 223 -19.20 21.41 -12.24
CA GLU A 223 -18.39 20.39 -12.91
C GLU A 223 -16.99 20.95 -13.19
N LYS A 224 -16.92 22.19 -13.70
CA LYS A 224 -15.64 22.88 -13.89
C LYS A 224 -14.89 23.06 -12.57
N LYS A 225 -15.56 23.52 -11.51
CA LYS A 225 -14.93 23.69 -10.18
C LYS A 225 -14.43 22.36 -9.61
N ALA A 226 -15.19 21.27 -9.79
CA ALA A 226 -14.80 19.93 -9.36
C ALA A 226 -13.57 19.44 -10.12
N TYR A 227 -13.55 19.62 -11.44
CA TYR A 227 -12.38 19.31 -12.27
C TYR A 227 -11.14 20.12 -11.87
N GLU A 228 -11.25 21.44 -11.73
CA GLU A 228 -10.12 22.31 -11.36
C GLU A 228 -9.59 21.96 -9.96
N THR A 229 -10.49 21.69 -9.01
CA THR A 229 -10.11 21.23 -7.66
C THR A 229 -9.36 19.90 -7.74
N PHE A 230 -9.86 18.94 -8.52
CA PHE A 230 -9.22 17.65 -8.72
C PHE A 230 -7.84 17.80 -9.38
N GLN A 231 -7.77 18.57 -10.48
CA GLN A 231 -6.54 18.81 -11.21
C GLN A 231 -5.48 19.42 -10.30
N ASN A 232 -5.83 20.45 -9.52
CA ASN A 232 -4.90 21.07 -8.58
C ASN A 232 -4.38 20.07 -7.54
N HIS A 233 -5.26 19.27 -6.93
CA HIS A 233 -4.86 18.24 -5.97
C HIS A 233 -3.97 17.17 -6.62
N PHE A 234 -4.33 16.72 -7.83
CA PHE A 234 -3.59 15.70 -8.56
C PHE A 234 -2.19 16.19 -8.94
N MET A 235 -2.06 17.43 -9.41
CA MET A 235 -0.77 18.03 -9.70
C MET A 235 0.06 18.23 -8.43
N GLN A 236 -0.55 18.60 -7.29
CA GLN A 236 0.15 18.66 -6.00
C GLN A 236 0.73 17.30 -5.58
N ILE A 237 0.04 16.20 -5.85
CA ILE A 237 0.56 14.85 -5.59
C ILE A 237 1.83 14.62 -6.44
N ILE A 238 1.78 14.91 -7.74
CA ILE A 238 2.92 14.76 -8.65
C ILE A 238 4.08 15.68 -8.24
N ASP A 239 3.79 16.92 -7.89
CA ASP A 239 4.78 17.92 -7.46
C ASP A 239 5.46 17.53 -6.14
N SER A 240 4.79 16.72 -5.30
CA SER A 240 5.33 16.26 -4.02
C SER A 240 6.28 15.06 -4.13
N ILE A 241 6.45 14.48 -5.32
CA ILE A 241 7.33 13.32 -5.53
C ILE A 241 8.76 13.71 -5.16
N GLN A 242 9.27 13.08 -4.11
CA GLN A 242 10.64 13.17 -3.67
C GLN A 242 11.32 11.84 -3.93
N ILE A 243 12.38 11.89 -4.73
CA ILE A 243 13.21 10.74 -5.04
C ILE A 243 14.41 10.73 -4.11
N LYS A 244 14.60 9.61 -3.41
CA LYS A 244 15.81 9.38 -2.64
C LYS A 244 16.77 8.59 -3.51
N ILE A 245 17.72 9.29 -4.13
CA ILE A 245 18.82 8.63 -4.82
C ILE A 245 19.70 8.01 -3.74
N GLN A 246 19.79 6.69 -3.72
CA GLN A 246 20.76 5.93 -2.95
C GLN A 246 22.01 5.71 -3.79
#